data_AF-A0AA45TZJ4-F1
#
_entry.id   AF-A0AA45TZJ4-F1
#
_cell.length_a   1.000
_cell.length_b   1.000
_cell.length_c   1.000
_cell.angle_alpha   90.00
_cell.angle_beta   90.00
_cell.angle_gamma   90.00
#
_symmetry.space_group_name_H-M   'P 1'
#
loop_
_entity.id
_entity.type
_entity.pdbx_description
1 polymer ?
#
loop_
_entity_poly.entity_id
_entity_poly.type
_entity_poly.pdbx_seq_one_letter_code
_entity_poly.pdbx_strand_id
1 'polypeptide(L)' 'MRRHRRIIGVFGSGAHSHDEWVVPLARWIAEAGFDLLTGAGGGVM' A
#
# COMPACT_ATOMS: atom_id res chain seq x y z
N MET A 1 -0.63 14.33 22.51
CA MET A 1 0.68 14.00 21.90
C MET A 1 0.43 13.49 20.48
N ARG A 2 0.88 14.20 19.43
CA ARG A 2 0.77 13.70 18.04
C ARG A 2 1.88 12.67 17.81
N ARG A 3 1.52 11.40 17.59
CA ARG A 3 2.47 10.36 17.18
C ARG A 3 2.79 10.58 15.70
N HIS A 4 4.07 10.66 15.35
CA HIS A 4 4.49 10.77 13.95
C HIS A 4 4.17 9.44 13.24
N ARG A 5 3.21 9.46 12.30
CA ARG A 5 2.87 8.30 11.49
C ARG A 5 3.79 8.24 10.29
N ARG A 6 4.37 7.07 10.04
CA ARG A 6 5.14 6.80 8.82
C ARG A 6 4.17 6.16 7.85
N ILE A 7 3.82 6.90 6.79
CA ILE A 7 2.80 6.49 5.83
C ILE A 7 3.47 6.31 4.47
N ILE A 8 3.16 5.21 3.79
CA ILE A 8 3.53 4.99 2.38
C ILE A 8 2.25 4.98 1.55
N GLY A 9 2.26 5.77 0.46
CA GLY A 9 1.18 5.77 -0.53
C GLY A 9 1.45 4.74 -1.62
N VAL A 10 0.48 3.87 -1.89
CA VAL A 10 0.54 2.92 -3.01
C VAL A 10 -0.57 3.26 -4.00
N PHE A 11 -0.17 3.51 -5.26
CA PHE A 11 -1.05 3.87 -6.36
C PHE A 11 -0.71 3.06 -7.59
N GLY A 12 -1.73 2.66 -8.33
CA GLY A 12 -1.59 1.86 -9.54
C GLY A 12 -2.91 1.75 -10.29
N SER A 13 -3.00 0.77 -11.19
CA SER A 13 -4.20 0.55 -11.98
C SER A 13 -5.41 0.23 -11.09
N GLY A 14 -6.55 0.86 -11.39
CA GLY A 14 -7.83 0.54 -10.76
C GLY A 14 -8.51 -0.73 -11.30
N ALA A 15 -7.95 -1.33 -12.36
CA ALA A 15 -8.55 -2.46 -13.09
C ALA A 15 -7.66 -3.71 -13.14
N HIS A 16 -6.34 -3.55 -13.09
CA HIS A 16 -5.38 -4.66 -13.14
C HIS A 16 -4.65 -4.77 -11.81
N SER A 17 -4.65 -5.97 -11.20
CA SER A 17 -4.14 -6.18 -9.84
C SER A 17 -2.62 -6.24 -9.75
N HIS A 18 -1.96 -6.84 -10.73
CA HIS A 18 -0.50 -7.05 -10.71
C HIS A 18 -0.02 -7.73 -9.42
N ASP A 19 -0.78 -8.72 -8.92
CA ASP A 19 -0.59 -9.33 -7.59
C ASP A 19 0.83 -9.83 -7.34
N GLU A 20 1.49 -10.38 -8.37
CA GLU A 20 2.87 -10.86 -8.31
C GLU A 20 3.89 -9.78 -7.90
N TRP A 21 3.57 -8.50 -8.16
CA TRP A 21 4.39 -7.34 -7.82
C TRP A 21 3.86 -6.63 -6.56
N VAL A 22 2.54 -6.50 -6.44
CA VAL A 22 1.89 -5.72 -5.37
C VAL A 22 1.92 -6.44 -4.04
N VAL A 23 1.69 -7.76 -4.01
CA VAL A 23 1.63 -8.52 -2.76
C VAL A 23 2.97 -8.53 -2.02
N PRO A 24 4.14 -8.80 -2.66
CA PRO A 24 5.42 -8.71 -1.99
C PRO A 24 5.73 -7.32 -1.44
N LEU A 25 5.39 -6.27 -2.19
CA LEU A 25 5.56 -4.88 -1.75
C LEU A 25 4.69 -4.57 -0.52
N ALA A 26 3.40 -4.89 -0.57
CA ALA A 26 2.47 -4.64 0.53
C ALA A 26 2.86 -5.39 1.81
N ARG A 27 3.34 -6.64 1.68
CA ARG A 27 3.89 -7.40 2.81
C ARG A 27 5.08 -6.69 3.43
N TRP A 28 6.04 -6.26 2.62
CA TRP A 28 7.21 -5.53 3.11
C TRP A 28 6.83 -4.23 3.82
N ILE A 29 5.87 -3.46 3.28
CA ILE A 29 5.36 -2.22 3.91
C ILE A 29 4.78 -2.52 5.30
N ALA A 30 3.95 -3.57 5.40
CA ALA A 30 3.34 -3.99 6.66
C ALA A 30 4.38 -4.47 7.68
N GLU A 31 5.32 -5.32 7.26
CA GLU A 31 6.40 -5.85 8.10
C GLU A 31 7.33 -4.74 8.62
N ALA A 32 7.58 -3.70 7.82
CA ALA A 32 8.39 -2.56 8.23
C ALA A 32 7.64 -1.55 9.15
N GLY A 33 6.35 -1.77 9.40
CA GLY A 33 5.53 -0.99 10.33
C GLY A 33 5.18 0.41 9.80
N PHE A 34 4.86 0.50 8.51
CA PHE A 34 4.27 1.68 7.89
C PHE A 34 2.75 1.56 7.84
N ASP A 35 2.07 2.68 8.01
CA ASP A 35 0.66 2.80 7.68
C ASP A 35 0.52 2.92 6.13
N LEU A 36 -0.55 2.37 5.57
CA LEU A 36 -0.80 2.38 4.12
C LEU A 36 -1.83 3.45 3.75
N LEU A 37 -1.56 4.19 2.68
CA LEU A 37 -2.52 5.07 2.01
C LEU A 37 -2.74 4.60 0.57
N THR A 38 -4.00 4.43 0.17
CA THR A 38 -4.38 4.08 -1.21
C THR A 38 -5.45 5.05 -1.72
N GLY A 39 -5.72 4.99 -3.03
CA GLY A 39 -6.84 5.73 -3.65
C GLY A 39 -8.22 5.10 -3.46
N ALA A 40 -8.34 4.04 -2.65
CA ALA A 40 -9.59 3.34 -2.33
C ALA A 40 -10.35 2.73 -3.55
N GLY A 41 -9.63 2.45 -4.64
CA GLY A 41 -10.17 1.71 -5.80
C GLY A 41 -9.94 0.19 -5.68
N GLY A 42 -10.11 -0.53 -6.79
CA GLY A 42 -9.69 -1.92 -6.91
C GLY A 42 -8.36 -2.05 -7.68
N GLY A 43 -8.11 -3.23 -8.24
CA GLY A 43 -6.87 -3.51 -8.97
C GLY A 43 -5.70 -3.59 -8.00
N VAL A 44 -4.78 -2.62 -8.09
CA VAL A 44 -3.58 -2.53 -7.23
C VAL A 44 -3.93 -2.12 -5.78
N MET A 45 -5.04 -1.41 -5.58
CA MET A 45 -5.47 -0.85 -4.30
C MET A 45 -6.48 -1.75 -3.60
#